data_AF-A0A519LPM5-F1
#
_entry.id   AF-A0A519LPM5-F1
#
_cell.length_a   1.000
_cell.length_b   1.000
_cell.length_c   1.000
_cell.angle_alpha   90.00
_cell.angle_beta   90.00
_cell.angle_gamma   90.00
#
_symmetry.space_group_name_H-M   'P 1'
#
loop_
_entity.id
_entity.type
_entity.pdbx_description
1 polymer ?
#
loop_
_entity_poly.entity_id
_entity_poly.type
_entity_poly.pdbx_seq_one_letter_code
_entity_poly.pdbx_strand_id
1 'polypeptide(L)' 'NIKRLMDIGCYRGFRHRRGLPMRGQRTRTNARTRKGPRKGAAALKK' A
#
# COMPACT_ATOMS: atom_id res chain seq x y z
N ASN A 1 -14.46 6.33 7.02
CA ASN A 1 -13.43 7.41 7.05
C ASN A 1 -12.36 7.38 5.95
N ILE A 2 -12.11 6.29 5.21
CA ILE A 2 -11.04 6.27 4.19
C ILE A 2 -11.36 7.19 3.00
N LYS A 3 -12.61 7.21 2.51
CA LYS A 3 -13.06 8.06 1.40
C LYS A 3 -12.74 9.54 1.66
N ARG A 4 -13.21 10.07 2.80
CA ARG A 4 -12.84 11.41 3.30
C ARG A 4 -11.33 11.70 3.31
N LEU A 5 -10.50 10.77 3.77
CA LEU A 5 -9.04 10.96 3.79
C LEU A 5 -8.43 10.99 2.39
N MET A 6 -8.96 10.19 1.46
CA MET A 6 -8.55 10.20 0.05
C MET A 6 -9.00 11.46 -0.68
N ASP A 7 -10.17 12.01 -0.33
CA ASP A 7 -10.74 13.22 -0.91
C ASP A 7 -9.97 14.47 -0.44
N ILE A 8 -9.60 14.54 0.84
CA ILE A 8 -8.79 15.62 1.43
C ILE A 8 -7.33 15.60 0.93
N GLY A 9 -6.84 14.47 0.40
CA GLY A 9 -5.48 14.36 -0.12
C GLY A 9 -4.38 14.31 0.96
N CYS A 10 -4.72 14.02 2.21
CA CYS A 10 -3.73 13.92 3.28
C CYS A 10 -2.80 12.70 3.09
N TYR A 11 -1.64 12.68 3.77
CA TYR A 11 -0.67 11.57 3.68
C TYR A 11 -1.32 10.20 3.86
N ARG A 12 -2.21 10.05 4.85
CA ARG A 12 -2.93 8.78 5.08
C ARG A 12 -3.80 8.37 3.89
N GLY A 13 -4.51 9.33 3.29
CA GLY A 13 -5.34 9.10 2.09
C GLY A 13 -4.50 8.67 0.89
N PHE A 14 -3.39 9.36 0.65
CA PHE A 14 -2.44 9.00 -0.42
C PHE A 14 -1.86 7.59 -0.24
N ARG A 15 -1.48 7.23 0.99
CA ARG A 15 -0.97 5.88 1.31
C ARG A 15 -2.04 4.82 1.13
N HIS A 16 -3.28 5.12 1.51
CA HIS A 16 -4.43 4.24 1.24
C HIS A 16 -4.64 4.01 -0.26
N ARG A 17 -4.64 5.08 -1.08
CA ARG A 17 -4.78 4.98 -2.54
C ARG A 17 -3.67 4.13 -3.18
N ARG A 18 -2.44 4.24 -2.68
CA ARG A 18 -1.28 3.47 -3.17
C ARG A 18 -1.14 2.06 -2.58
N GLY A 19 -2.04 1.62 -1.69
CA GLY A 19 -1.92 0.32 -1.03
C GLY A 19 -0.66 0.21 -0.17
N LEU A 20 -0.24 1.30 0.47
CA LEU A 20 0.94 1.37 1.31
C LEU A 20 0.58 1.47 2.79
N PRO A 21 1.46 1.00 3.71
CA PRO A 21 1.22 1.16 5.13
C PRO A 21 1.29 2.64 5.53
N MET A 22 0.35 3.07 6.38
CA MET A 22 0.14 4.51 6.67
C MET A 22 0.72 4.99 8.01
N ARG A 23 1.10 4.09 8.92
CA ARG A 23 1.55 4.43 10.29
C ARG A 23 3.07 4.62 10.39
N GLY A 24 3.70 5.23 9.39
CA GLY A 24 5.16 5.43 9.37
C GLY A 24 6.00 4.15 9.18
N GLN A 25 5.38 3.02 8.83
CA GLN A 25 6.10 1.77 8.64
C GLN A 25 7.00 1.79 7.40
N ARG A 26 8.14 1.10 7.50
CA ARG A 26 9.09 0.93 6.39
C ARG A 26 8.42 0.20 5.21
N THR A 27 8.72 0.63 3.99
CA THR A 27 8.10 0.05 2.77
C THR A 27 9.07 -0.64 1.83
N ARG A 28 10.38 -0.56 2.09
CA ARG A 28 11.41 -1.15 1.22
C ARG A 28 11.43 -2.68 1.32
N THR A 29 11.39 -3.22 2.54
CA THR A 29 11.52 -4.67 2.81
C THR A 29 10.18 -5.31 3.16
N ASN A 30 9.68 -5.11 4.39
CA ASN A 30 8.57 -5.87 4.96
C ASN A 30 7.26 -5.08 4.97
N ALA A 31 6.57 -5.03 3.83
CA ALA A 31 5.27 -4.35 3.71
C ALA A 31 4.25 -5.12 2.85
N ARG A 32 4.40 -6.45 2.75
CA ARG A 32 3.65 -7.28 1.80
C ARG A 32 2.18 -7.46 2.16
N THR A 33 1.84 -7.50 3.44
CA THR A 33 0.44 -7.59 3.90
C THR A 33 -0.43 -6.46 3.34
N ARG A 34 0.15 -5.26 3.14
CA ARG A 34 -0.57 -4.10 2.62
C ARG A 34 -0.38 -3.90 1.11
N LYS A 35 0.83 -4.14 0.59
CA LYS A 35 1.18 -3.99 -0.83
C LYS A 35 0.65 -5.12 -1.73
N GLY A 36 0.31 -6.26 -1.14
CA GLY A 36 0.03 -7.49 -1.87
C GLY A 36 1.29 -8.24 -2.33
N PRO A 37 1.08 -9.42 -2.95
CA PRO A 37 2.16 -10.23 -3.49
C PRO A 37 2.92 -9.51 -4.61
N ARG A 38 4.18 -9.89 -4.84
CA ARG A 38 4.98 -9.34 -5.94
C ARG A 38 4.34 -9.76 -7.27
N LYS A 39 3.83 -8.79 -8.04
CA LYS A 39 3.21 -9.03 -9.36
C LYS A 39 4.09 -9.88 -10.30
N GLY A 40 5.42 -9.71 -10.26
CA GLY A 40 6.35 -10.51 -11.05
C GLY A 40 6.62 -11.93 -10.52
N ALA A 41 6.50 -12.17 -9.21
CA ALA A 41 6.77 -13.49 -8.64
C ALA A 41 5.62 -14.48 -8.87
N ALA A 42 4.39 -13.99 -9.05
CA ALA A 42 3.25 -14.82 -9.41
C ALA A 42 3.34 -15.35 -10.85
N ALA A 43 3.97 -14.59 -11.76
CA ALA A 43 4.18 -14.99 -13.15
C ALA A 43 5.29 -16.05 -13.34
N LEU A 44 6.16 -16.22 -12.33
CA LEU A 44 7.25 -17.21 -12.31
C LEU A 44 6.83 -18.59 -11.80
N LYS A 45 5.57 -18.76 -11.36
CA LYS A 45 5.00 -20.08 -11.08
C LYS A 45 4.28 -20.57 -12.34
N LYS A 46 5.01 -21.29 -13.19
CA LYS A 46 4.46 -22.24 -14.16
C LYS A 46 5.14 -23.58 -13.92
#